data_AF-A0A920QGN5-F1
#
_entry.id   AF-A0A920QGN5-F1
#
_cell.length_a   1.000
_cell.length_b   1.000
_cell.length_c   1.000
_cell.angle_alpha   90.00
_cell.angle_beta   90.00
_cell.angle_gamma   90.00
#
_symmetry.space_group_name_H-M   'P 1'
#
loop_
_entity.id
_entity.type
_entity.pdbx_description
1 polymer ?
#
loop_
_entity_poly.entity_id
_entity_poly.type
_entity_poly.pdbx_seq_one_letter_code
_entity_poly.pdbx_strand_id
1 'polypeptide(L)'
;MKAWTEGGTSLSAAFVSMLITIVMGLLVWKRIKKGPIRTWSMTAVVVTGYVFIRIYYDEATVAIEAVEPAKTGFLGGLGLPIIFSWIAGGFAAAGLAWLVGRISLGLRSDYFAIATLGISEIMISVLKNEDWLSRGVKNVTGLDRPVPYEVDLQKQEWFINLVKWFYNISEDGSSISSDMLREAVMLRQEFM
;
A
#
# COMPACT_ATOMS: atom_id res chain seq x y z
N MET A 1 3.77 12.78 -10.33
CA MET A 1 5.02 12.97 -11.11
C MET A 1 5.91 14.10 -10.61
N LYS A 2 5.41 15.16 -9.93
CA LYS A 2 6.24 16.27 -9.43
C LYS A 2 7.39 15.87 -8.49
N ALA A 3 7.18 14.94 -7.55
CA ALA A 3 8.26 14.45 -6.69
C ALA A 3 9.38 13.73 -7.45
N TRP A 4 9.04 12.95 -8.49
CA TRP A 4 10.04 12.25 -9.29
C TRP A 4 10.85 13.23 -10.15
N THR A 5 10.23 14.32 -10.60
CA THR A 5 10.92 15.39 -11.33
C THR A 5 11.82 16.25 -10.44
N GLU A 6 11.49 16.40 -9.16
CA GLU A 6 12.26 17.25 -8.23
C GLU A 6 13.34 16.48 -7.44
N GLY A 7 13.09 15.22 -7.05
CA GLY A 7 14.04 14.38 -6.30
C GLY A 7 14.64 13.20 -7.07
N GLY A 8 14.21 12.92 -8.30
CA GLY A 8 14.64 11.73 -9.04
C GLY A 8 16.12 11.77 -9.48
N THR A 9 16.65 12.96 -9.74
CA THR A 9 18.06 13.16 -10.15
C THR A 9 19.02 12.93 -8.98
N SER A 10 18.72 13.47 -7.80
CA SER A 10 19.51 13.25 -6.58
C SER A 10 19.38 11.81 -6.08
N LEU A 11 18.19 11.19 -6.17
CA LEU A 11 17.99 9.78 -5.82
C LEU A 11 18.76 8.83 -6.75
N SER A 12 18.78 9.10 -8.06
CA SER A 12 19.57 8.31 -9.02
C SER A 12 21.07 8.52 -8.81
N ALA A 13 21.52 9.73 -8.48
CA ALA A 13 22.91 9.99 -8.10
C ALA A 13 23.34 9.23 -6.84
N ALA A 14 22.48 9.18 -5.81
CA ALA A 14 22.71 8.38 -4.61
C ALA A 14 22.86 6.88 -4.95
N PHE A 15 21.97 6.35 -5.80
CA PHE A 15 22.03 4.96 -6.25
C PHE A 15 23.31 4.64 -7.04
N VAL A 16 23.73 5.53 -7.94
CA VAL A 16 25.00 5.40 -8.68
C VAL A 16 26.21 5.42 -7.73
N SER A 17 26.21 6.32 -6.74
CA SER A 17 27.29 6.38 -5.74
C SER A 17 27.40 5.11 -4.89
N MET A 18 26.27 4.46 -4.59
CA MET A 18 26.22 3.16 -3.94
C MET A 18 26.85 2.07 -4.81
N LEU A 19 26.48 2.01 -6.09
CA LEU A 19 27.08 1.05 -7.04
C LEU A 19 28.58 1.25 -7.19
N ILE A 20 29.05 2.50 -7.31
CA ILE A 20 30.48 2.84 -7.39
C ILE A 20 31.20 2.35 -6.13
N THR A 21 30.63 2.56 -4.95
CA THR A 21 31.21 2.11 -3.68
C THR A 21 31.36 0.59 -3.63
N ILE A 22 30.35 -0.16 -4.09
CA ILE A 22 30.41 -1.63 -4.17
C ILE A 22 31.50 -2.07 -5.15
N VAL A 23 31.55 -1.48 -6.35
CA VAL A 23 32.56 -1.81 -7.36
C VAL A 23 33.97 -1.51 -6.85
N MET A 24 34.18 -0.36 -6.22
CA MET A 24 35.46 0.00 -5.61
C MET A 24 35.87 -0.97 -4.50
N GLY A 25 34.93 -1.38 -3.65
CA GLY A 25 35.16 -2.41 -2.63
C GLY A 25 35.56 -3.75 -3.25
N LEU A 26 34.88 -4.18 -4.32
CA LEU A 26 35.22 -5.41 -5.05
C LEU A 26 36.59 -5.32 -5.73
N LEU A 27 36.95 -4.16 -6.29
CA LEU A 27 38.26 -3.92 -6.90
C LEU A 27 39.39 -4.00 -5.86
N VAL A 28 39.22 -3.36 -4.70
CA VAL A 28 40.17 -3.45 -3.59
C VAL A 28 40.33 -4.90 -3.12
N TRP A 29 39.22 -5.62 -2.99
CA TRP A 29 39.24 -7.03 -2.60
C TRP A 29 39.97 -7.94 -3.60
N LYS A 30 39.80 -7.70 -4.90
CA LYS A 30 40.42 -8.50 -5.97
C LYS A 30 41.87 -8.13 -6.24
N ARG A 31 42.27 -6.86 -6.10
CA ARG A 31 43.59 -6.36 -6.50
C ARG A 31 44.62 -6.37 -5.37
N ILE A 32 44.20 -6.31 -4.10
CA ILE A 32 45.12 -6.20 -2.97
C ILE A 32 45.22 -7.55 -2.22
N LYS A 33 46.45 -8.01 -2.01
CA LYS A 33 46.75 -9.22 -1.23
C LYS A 33 46.27 -9.08 0.21
N LYS A 34 45.96 -10.20 0.88
CA LYS A 34 45.54 -10.22 2.28
C LYS A 34 46.62 -9.57 3.16
N GLY A 35 46.26 -8.50 3.87
CA GLY A 35 47.18 -7.75 4.73
C GLY A 35 46.53 -6.49 5.32
N PRO A 36 47.22 -5.79 6.23
CA PRO A 36 46.68 -4.59 6.89
C PRO A 36 46.34 -3.48 5.90
N ILE A 37 47.12 -3.33 4.82
CA ILE A 37 46.87 -2.36 3.75
C ILE A 37 45.53 -2.58 3.04
N ARG A 38 45.05 -3.83 2.96
CA ARG A 38 43.75 -4.17 2.39
C ARG A 38 42.63 -3.72 3.32
N THR A 39 42.79 -3.94 4.63
CA THR A 39 41.81 -3.55 5.64
C THR A 39 41.66 -2.03 5.67
N TRP A 40 42.75 -1.27 5.73
CA TRP A 40 42.70 0.19 5.69
C TRP A 40 42.10 0.74 4.41
N SER A 41 42.46 0.16 3.25
CA SER A 41 41.86 0.55 1.95
C SER A 41 40.36 0.25 1.90
N MET A 42 39.92 -0.90 2.41
CA MET A 42 38.49 -1.25 2.48
C MET A 42 37.72 -0.29 3.39
N THR A 43 38.24 0.01 4.58
CA THR A 43 37.63 0.97 5.49
C THR A 43 37.53 2.35 4.84
N ALA A 44 38.58 2.81 4.16
CA ALA A 44 38.57 4.09 3.46
C ALA A 44 37.50 4.14 2.35
N VAL A 45 37.35 3.08 1.55
CA VAL A 45 36.32 3.01 0.50
C VAL A 45 34.91 3.05 1.10
N VAL A 46 34.65 2.29 2.17
CA VAL A 46 33.34 2.26 2.81
C VAL A 46 33.00 3.62 3.43
N VAL A 47 33.93 4.24 4.16
CA VAL A 47 33.72 5.56 4.78
C VAL A 47 33.47 6.62 3.71
N THR A 48 34.28 6.64 2.66
CA THR A 48 34.14 7.61 1.56
C THR A 48 32.81 7.40 0.83
N GLY A 49 32.48 6.15 0.49
CA GLY A 49 31.22 5.81 -0.16
C GLY A 49 30.00 6.18 0.68
N TYR A 50 30.04 5.93 1.99
CA TYR A 50 28.99 6.35 2.91
C TYR A 50 28.76 7.86 2.91
N VAL A 51 29.84 8.66 2.94
CA VAL A 51 29.73 10.13 2.89
C VAL A 51 29.08 10.60 1.59
N PHE A 52 29.48 10.05 0.43
CA PHE A 52 28.88 10.41 -0.85
C PHE A 52 27.40 10.05 -0.92
N ILE A 53 27.03 8.82 -0.53
CA ILE A 53 25.63 8.39 -0.49
C ILE A 53 24.82 9.33 0.38
N ARG A 54 25.35 9.70 1.55
CA ARG A 54 24.63 10.56 2.50
C ARG A 54 24.35 11.96 1.96
N ILE A 55 25.31 12.59 1.29
CA ILE A 55 25.12 13.93 0.71
C ILE A 55 23.96 13.93 -0.30
N TYR A 56 23.96 12.98 -1.24
CA TYR A 56 22.92 12.90 -2.27
C TYR A 56 21.57 12.44 -1.72
N TYR A 57 21.58 11.56 -0.72
CA TYR A 57 20.35 11.03 -0.13
C TYR A 57 19.64 12.07 0.76
N ASP A 58 20.40 12.84 1.54
CA ASP A 58 19.86 13.91 2.38
C ASP A 58 19.24 15.00 1.49
N GLU A 59 19.89 15.38 0.38
CA GLU A 59 19.35 16.33 -0.61
C GLU A 59 18.08 15.80 -1.29
N ALA A 60 18.06 14.52 -1.67
CA ALA A 60 16.89 13.87 -2.26
C ALA A 60 15.70 13.85 -1.29
N THR A 61 15.96 13.56 -0.01
CA THR A 61 14.91 13.47 1.01
C THR A 61 14.28 14.83 1.25
N VAL A 62 15.10 15.88 1.42
CA VAL A 62 14.60 17.25 1.60
C VAL A 62 13.79 17.71 0.38
N ALA A 63 14.26 17.42 -0.84
CA ALA A 63 13.53 17.77 -2.05
C ALA A 63 12.17 17.06 -2.17
N ILE A 64 12.10 15.78 -1.78
CA ILE A 64 10.85 14.99 -1.81
C ILE A 64 9.89 15.43 -0.69
N GLU A 65 10.40 15.72 0.50
CA GLU A 65 9.62 16.15 1.66
C GLU A 65 9.13 17.61 1.55
N ALA A 66 9.85 18.47 0.82
CA ALA A 66 9.42 19.84 0.53
C ALA A 66 8.12 19.89 -0.29
N VAL A 67 7.82 18.84 -1.05
CA VAL A 67 6.56 18.70 -1.76
C VAL A 67 5.51 18.17 -0.78
N GLU A 68 4.66 19.06 -0.24
CA GLU A 68 3.55 18.66 0.65
C GLU A 68 2.62 17.64 -0.03
N PRO A 69 2.70 16.33 0.31
CA PRO A 69 1.94 15.29 -0.36
C PRO A 69 0.43 15.45 -0.14
N ALA A 70 0.05 16.17 0.93
CA ALA A 70 -1.33 16.46 1.30
C ALA A 70 -2.03 17.40 0.29
N LYS A 71 -1.27 18.26 -0.42
CA LYS A 71 -1.81 19.17 -1.45
C LYS A 71 -1.60 18.66 -2.87
N THR A 72 -0.52 17.93 -3.13
CA THR A 72 -0.16 17.49 -4.50
C THR A 72 -0.59 16.06 -4.84
N GLY A 73 -1.19 15.34 -3.90
CA GLY A 73 -1.53 13.93 -4.05
C GLY A 73 -0.32 13.00 -3.83
N PHE A 74 -0.57 11.69 -3.97
CA PHE A 74 0.39 10.62 -3.70
C PHE A 74 1.69 10.79 -4.53
N LEU A 75 2.84 10.89 -3.84
CA LEU A 75 4.14 11.23 -4.44
C LEU A 75 4.87 10.03 -5.10
N GLY A 76 4.35 8.81 -4.93
CA GLY A 76 4.94 7.58 -5.44
C GLY A 76 3.95 6.73 -6.26
N GLY A 77 4.38 5.55 -6.68
CA GLY A 77 3.54 4.57 -7.39
C GLY A 77 3.63 4.64 -8.92
N LEU A 78 3.29 3.53 -9.57
CA LEU A 78 3.38 3.34 -11.03
C LEU A 78 2.23 4.01 -11.80
N GLY A 79 1.41 4.85 -11.16
CA GLY A 79 0.19 5.43 -11.76
C GLY A 79 -0.89 4.41 -12.09
N LEU A 80 -0.80 3.20 -11.54
CA LEU A 80 -1.76 2.11 -11.77
C LEU A 80 -3.04 2.31 -10.94
N PRO A 81 -4.19 1.77 -11.41
CA PRO A 81 -5.41 1.73 -10.61
C PRO A 81 -5.19 1.11 -9.23
N ILE A 82 -5.85 1.67 -8.20
CA ILE A 82 -5.69 1.30 -6.78
C ILE A 82 -5.91 -0.20 -6.53
N ILE A 83 -6.77 -0.86 -7.32
CA ILE A 83 -7.08 -2.29 -7.19
C ILE A 83 -5.81 -3.14 -7.24
N PHE A 84 -4.83 -2.79 -8.08
CA PHE A 84 -3.55 -3.49 -8.14
C PHE A 84 -2.74 -3.34 -6.85
N SER A 85 -2.81 -2.18 -6.20
CA SER A 85 -2.18 -1.94 -4.91
C SER A 85 -2.79 -2.79 -3.80
N TRP A 86 -4.11 -3.04 -3.82
CA TRP A 86 -4.75 -3.93 -2.86
C TRP A 86 -4.29 -5.38 -3.00
N ILE A 87 -4.20 -5.88 -4.24
CA ILE A 87 -3.71 -7.22 -4.50
C ILE A 87 -2.24 -7.35 -4.06
N ALA A 88 -1.39 -6.42 -4.48
CA ALA A 88 0.02 -6.41 -4.08
C ALA A 88 0.19 -6.31 -2.55
N GLY A 89 -0.58 -5.43 -1.90
CA GLY A 89 -0.61 -5.29 -0.45
C GLY A 89 -1.09 -6.57 0.26
N GLY A 90 -2.10 -7.24 -0.29
CA GLY A 90 -2.59 -8.52 0.21
C GLY A 90 -1.54 -9.62 0.17
N PHE A 91 -0.80 -9.75 -0.95
CA PHE A 91 0.32 -10.70 -1.04
C PHE A 91 1.44 -10.37 -0.07
N ALA A 92 1.80 -9.09 0.08
CA ALA A 92 2.81 -8.66 1.05
C ALA A 92 2.38 -8.98 2.49
N ALA A 93 1.12 -8.68 2.84
CA ALA A 93 0.55 -8.99 4.14
C ALA A 93 0.50 -10.50 4.41
N ALA A 94 0.13 -11.31 3.42
CA ALA A 94 0.13 -12.77 3.52
C ALA A 94 1.55 -13.32 3.77
N GLY A 95 2.55 -12.79 3.07
CA GLY A 95 3.95 -13.15 3.29
C GLY A 95 4.43 -12.82 4.71
N LEU A 96 4.09 -11.62 5.20
CA LEU A 96 4.44 -11.19 6.55
C LEU A 96 3.74 -12.04 7.63
N ALA A 97 2.43 -12.29 7.46
CA ALA A 97 1.65 -13.14 8.35
C ALA A 97 2.19 -14.57 8.40
N TRP A 98 2.62 -15.12 7.26
CA TRP A 98 3.22 -16.45 7.19
C TRP A 98 4.55 -16.52 7.95
N LEU A 99 5.40 -15.50 7.82
CA LEU A 99 6.68 -15.42 8.54
C LEU A 99 6.45 -15.36 10.05
N VAL A 100 5.55 -14.48 10.51
CA VAL A 100 5.18 -14.35 11.92
C VAL A 100 4.55 -15.63 12.48
N GLY A 101 3.65 -16.25 11.71
CA GLY A 101 3.02 -17.51 12.08
C GLY A 101 4.05 -18.62 12.28
N ARG A 102 5.05 -18.72 11.39
CA ARG A 102 6.10 -19.72 11.49
C ARG A 102 6.96 -19.58 12.74
N ILE A 103 7.20 -18.35 13.20
CA ILE A 103 7.92 -18.07 14.45
C ILE A 103 7.07 -18.44 15.66
N SER A 104 5.76 -18.19 15.60
CA SER A 104 4.85 -18.31 16.74
C SER A 104 4.33 -19.74 16.99
N LEU A 105 4.16 -20.55 15.95
CA LEU A 105 3.56 -21.89 16.02
C LEU A 105 4.34 -22.93 16.86
N GLY A 106 5.60 -22.65 17.21
CA GLY A 106 6.43 -23.52 18.05
C GLY A 106 6.32 -23.27 19.56
N LEU A 107 5.56 -22.25 19.99
CA LEU A 107 5.46 -21.87 21.40
C LEU A 107 4.38 -22.69 22.13
N ARG A 108 4.60 -22.97 23.41
CA ARG A 108 3.53 -23.51 24.29
C ARG A 108 2.38 -22.49 24.38
N SER A 109 1.16 -23.00 24.57
CA SER A 109 -0.10 -22.22 24.59
C SER A 109 0.00 -20.87 25.31
N ASP A 110 0.54 -20.84 26.53
CA ASP A 110 0.60 -19.61 27.33
C ASP A 110 1.58 -18.57 26.77
N TYR A 111 2.68 -19.03 26.18
CA TYR A 111 3.67 -18.15 25.55
C TYR A 111 3.22 -17.72 24.15
N PHE A 112 2.43 -18.53 23.45
CA PHE A 112 1.86 -18.17 22.15
C PHE A 112 0.94 -16.94 22.24
N ALA A 113 0.07 -16.90 23.25
CA ALA A 113 -0.83 -15.77 23.48
C ALA A 113 -0.06 -14.46 23.77
N ILE A 114 0.95 -14.53 24.64
CA ILE A 114 1.77 -13.36 24.98
C ILE A 114 2.59 -12.90 23.77
N ALA A 115 3.17 -13.84 23.02
CA ALA A 115 3.98 -13.51 21.84
C ALA A 115 3.15 -12.84 20.74
N THR A 116 1.96 -13.36 20.44
CA THR A 116 1.10 -12.79 19.40
C THR A 116 0.57 -11.40 19.76
N LEU A 117 0.23 -11.15 21.03
CA LEU A 117 -0.10 -9.80 21.51
C LEU A 117 1.09 -8.85 21.38
N GLY A 118 2.28 -9.27 21.81
CA GLY A 118 3.49 -8.46 21.70
C GLY A 118 3.82 -8.11 20.25
N ILE A 119 3.73 -9.09 19.33
CA ILE A 119 3.97 -8.86 17.90
C ILE A 119 2.90 -7.93 17.31
N SER A 120 1.62 -8.05 17.71
CA SER A 120 0.57 -7.15 17.25
C SER A 120 0.83 -5.70 17.65
N GLU A 121 1.27 -5.45 18.88
CA GLU A 121 1.56 -4.09 19.36
C GLU A 121 2.76 -3.49 18.62
N ILE A 122 3.81 -4.28 18.39
CA ILE A 122 4.97 -3.86 17.59
C ILE A 122 4.52 -3.52 16.17
N MET A 123 3.69 -4.36 15.54
CA MET A 123 3.19 -4.12 14.19
C MET A 123 2.36 -2.83 14.10
N ILE A 124 1.46 -2.58 15.05
CA ILE A 124 0.66 -1.35 15.08
C ILE A 124 1.55 -0.12 15.29
N SER A 125 2.54 -0.22 16.18
CA SER A 125 3.50 0.86 16.42
C SER A 125 4.31 1.19 15.17
N VAL A 126 4.84 0.18 14.47
CA VAL A 126 5.55 0.34 13.19
C VAL A 126 4.63 0.98 12.15
N LEU A 127 3.41 0.47 11.98
CA LEU A 127 2.46 1.01 11.00
C LEU A 127 2.01 2.45 11.30
N LYS A 128 2.08 2.91 12.55
CA LYS A 128 1.69 4.27 12.94
C LYS A 128 2.85 5.26 12.97
N ASN A 129 4.07 4.80 13.23
CA ASN A 129 5.24 5.65 13.43
C ASN A 129 6.21 5.66 12.24
N GLU A 130 6.22 4.60 11.42
CA GLU A 130 7.08 4.55 10.23
C GLU A 130 6.44 5.32 9.08
N ASP A 131 6.62 6.64 9.10
CA ASP A 131 6.09 7.58 8.11
C ASP A 131 6.53 7.22 6.67
N TRP A 132 7.71 6.63 6.49
CA TRP A 132 8.20 6.22 5.17
C TRP A 132 7.43 5.03 4.57
N LEU A 133 6.79 4.20 5.41
CA LEU A 133 6.13 2.97 4.98
C LEU A 133 4.64 3.18 4.71
N SER A 134 3.92 3.72 5.69
CA SER A 134 2.46 3.88 5.65
C SER A 134 2.01 5.34 5.74
N ARG A 135 2.96 6.27 5.89
CA ARG A 135 2.72 7.66 6.34
C ARG A 135 2.12 7.75 7.74
N GLY A 136 2.11 6.65 8.50
CA GLY A 136 1.69 6.62 9.88
C GLY A 136 0.26 7.13 10.07
N VAL A 137 0.12 8.16 10.90
CA VAL A 137 -1.16 8.87 11.13
C VAL A 137 -1.53 9.86 10.02
N LYS A 138 -0.60 10.16 9.11
CA LYS A 138 -0.80 11.08 7.97
C LYS A 138 -1.37 10.29 6.79
N ASN A 139 -2.66 9.97 6.85
CA ASN A 139 -3.40 9.23 5.81
C ASN A 139 -2.98 9.58 4.37
N VAL A 140 -3.05 8.59 3.48
CA VAL A 140 -2.88 8.80 2.03
C VAL A 140 -4.16 9.42 1.47
N THR A 141 -4.05 10.59 0.84
CA THR A 141 -5.17 11.35 0.25
C THR A 141 -4.98 11.57 -1.26
N GLY A 142 -6.08 11.88 -1.96
CA GLY A 142 -6.05 12.19 -3.40
C GLY A 142 -5.96 10.97 -4.32
N LEU A 143 -6.38 9.80 -3.86
CA LEU A 143 -6.45 8.59 -4.66
C LEU A 143 -7.82 8.51 -5.37
N ASP A 144 -7.80 8.28 -6.68
CA ASP A 144 -9.02 8.09 -7.46
C ASP A 144 -9.70 6.78 -7.10
N ARG A 145 -10.83 6.90 -6.41
CA ARG A 145 -11.68 5.78 -6.01
C ARG A 145 -11.97 4.83 -7.19
N PRO A 146 -11.90 3.51 -6.96
CA PRO A 146 -12.07 2.51 -8.01
C PRO A 146 -13.54 2.33 -8.44
N VAL A 147 -14.48 2.92 -7.71
CA VAL A 147 -15.92 2.80 -7.94
C VAL A 147 -16.56 4.18 -8.16
N PRO A 148 -17.57 4.31 -9.05
CA PRO A 148 -18.32 5.55 -9.26
C PRO A 148 -18.99 6.07 -7.97
N TYR A 149 -19.39 7.35 -7.94
CA TYR A 149 -20.21 7.86 -6.82
C TYR A 149 -21.55 7.14 -6.80
N GLU A 150 -22.13 7.01 -5.62
CA GLU A 150 -23.41 6.37 -5.38
C GLU A 150 -24.50 7.02 -6.23
N VAL A 151 -24.48 8.35 -6.34
CA VAL A 151 -25.42 9.13 -7.16
C VAL A 151 -25.26 8.84 -8.65
N ASP A 152 -24.03 8.63 -9.12
CA ASP A 152 -23.76 8.31 -10.52
C ASP A 152 -24.08 6.85 -10.84
N LEU A 153 -23.85 5.95 -9.87
CA LEU A 153 -24.14 4.53 -9.94
C LEU A 153 -25.65 4.26 -10.00
N GLN A 154 -26.44 4.98 -9.19
CA GLN A 154 -27.91 4.91 -9.20
C GLN A 154 -28.52 5.31 -10.54
N LYS A 155 -27.85 6.18 -11.31
CA LYS A 155 -28.31 6.60 -12.65
C LYS A 155 -27.92 5.63 -13.76
N GLN A 156 -27.07 4.63 -13.48
CA GLN A 156 -26.62 3.70 -14.51
C GLN A 156 -27.71 2.68 -14.83
N GLU A 157 -28.05 2.57 -16.12
CA GLU A 157 -29.05 1.64 -16.62
C GLU A 157 -28.77 0.18 -16.21
N TRP A 158 -27.50 -0.23 -16.25
CA TRP A 158 -27.10 -1.59 -15.85
C TRP A 158 -27.36 -1.86 -14.37
N PHE A 159 -27.17 -0.85 -13.51
CA PHE A 159 -27.35 -0.97 -12.06
C PHE A 159 -28.85 -1.02 -11.72
N ILE A 160 -29.63 -0.17 -12.38
CA ILE A 160 -31.10 -0.19 -12.30
C ILE A 160 -31.64 -1.56 -12.72
N ASN A 161 -31.17 -2.10 -13.85
CA ASN A 161 -31.61 -3.40 -14.35
C ASN A 161 -31.16 -4.56 -13.46
N LEU A 162 -29.98 -4.47 -12.84
CA LEU A 162 -29.53 -5.44 -11.84
C LEU A 162 -30.44 -5.44 -10.60
N VAL A 163 -30.81 -4.26 -10.09
CA VAL A 163 -31.71 -4.14 -8.94
C VAL A 163 -33.11 -4.64 -9.30
N LYS A 164 -33.63 -4.28 -10.48
CA LYS A 164 -34.91 -4.80 -10.98
C LYS A 164 -34.92 -6.32 -11.03
N TRP A 165 -33.86 -6.93 -11.59
CA TRP A 165 -33.69 -8.37 -11.63
C TRP A 165 -33.61 -8.98 -10.22
N PHE A 166 -32.82 -8.39 -9.32
CA PHE A 166 -32.66 -8.90 -7.94
C PHE A 166 -33.98 -8.89 -7.16
N TYR A 167 -34.82 -7.87 -7.37
CA TYR A 167 -36.13 -7.75 -6.73
C TYR A 167 -37.26 -8.37 -7.56
N ASN A 168 -36.98 -9.06 -8.67
CA ASN A 168 -37.99 -9.55 -9.62
C ASN A 168 -39.04 -8.49 -9.98
N ILE A 169 -38.63 -7.21 -10.06
CA ILE A 169 -39.48 -6.12 -10.51
C ILE A 169 -39.52 -6.22 -12.04
N SER A 170 -40.57 -6.85 -12.56
CA SER A 170 -40.92 -6.77 -13.97
C SER A 170 -41.07 -5.30 -14.38
N GLU A 171 -40.67 -4.93 -15.61
CA GLU A 171 -40.84 -3.55 -16.14
C GLU A 171 -42.29 -3.05 -16.08
N ASP A 172 -43.22 -3.97 -15.90
CA ASP A 172 -44.61 -3.72 -15.71
C ASP A 172 -44.90 -3.62 -14.20
N GLY A 173 -45.00 -2.40 -13.67
CA GLY A 173 -45.58 -2.12 -12.34
C GLY A 173 -47.01 -2.62 -12.16
N SER A 174 -47.54 -3.33 -13.16
CA SER A 174 -48.83 -4.01 -13.20
C SER A 174 -48.84 -5.27 -12.33
N SER A 175 -47.77 -6.07 -12.22
CA SER A 175 -47.85 -7.37 -11.52
C SER A 175 -48.00 -7.22 -10.01
N ILE A 176 -47.11 -6.45 -9.35
CA ILE A 176 -47.16 -6.18 -7.91
C ILE A 176 -48.44 -5.40 -7.54
N SER A 177 -48.83 -4.41 -8.37
CA SER A 177 -50.10 -3.70 -8.16
C SER A 177 -51.30 -4.62 -8.37
N SER A 178 -51.27 -5.53 -9.33
CA SER A 178 -52.36 -6.47 -9.60
C SER A 178 -52.48 -7.55 -8.55
N ASP A 179 -51.37 -8.03 -7.99
CA ASP A 179 -51.36 -9.04 -6.92
C ASP A 179 -51.80 -8.42 -5.60
N MET A 180 -51.36 -7.20 -5.25
CA MET A 180 -51.89 -6.48 -4.08
C MET A 180 -53.35 -6.05 -4.26
N LEU A 181 -53.77 -5.66 -5.47
CA LEU A 181 -55.19 -5.39 -5.76
C LEU A 181 -56.02 -6.67 -5.68
N ARG A 182 -55.50 -7.82 -6.12
CA ARG A 182 -56.17 -9.12 -5.98
C ARG A 182 -56.31 -9.52 -4.52
N GLU A 183 -55.27 -9.35 -3.72
CA GLU A 183 -55.30 -9.64 -2.28
C GLU A 183 -56.26 -8.71 -1.53
N ALA A 184 -56.24 -7.41 -1.82
CA ALA A 184 -57.19 -6.45 -1.26
C ALA A 184 -58.65 -6.71 -1.68
N VAL A 185 -58.88 -7.18 -2.92
CA VAL A 185 -60.21 -7.56 -3.41
C VAL A 185 -60.70 -8.87 -2.77
N MET A 186 -59.80 -9.85 -2.55
CA MET A 186 -60.12 -11.11 -1.87
C MET A 186 -60.48 -10.88 -0.40
N LEU A 187 -59.71 -10.06 0.33
CA LEU A 187 -60.03 -9.69 1.71
C LEU A 187 -61.36 -8.94 1.82
N ARG A 188 -61.71 -8.09 0.83
CA ARG A 188 -63.01 -7.40 0.79
C ARG A 188 -64.20 -8.35 0.59
N GLN A 189 -64.00 -9.53 0.00
CA GLN A 189 -65.06 -10.53 -0.18
C GLN A 189 -65.26 -11.44 1.04
N GLU A 190 -64.27 -11.57 1.92
CA GLU A 190 -64.42 -12.32 3.19
C GLU A 190 -65.15 -11.52 4.28
N PHE A 191 -65.21 -10.18 4.17
CA PHE A 191 -65.87 -9.29 5.13
C PHE A 191 -67.28 -8.83 4.70
N MET A 192 -67.91 -9.46 3.69
CA MET A 192 -69.33 -9.31 3.35
C MET A 192 -70.03 -10.67 3.39
#